data_AF-A0A357C539-F1
#
_entry.id   AF-A0A357C539-F1
#
_cell.length_a   1.000
_cell.length_b   1.000
_cell.length_c   1.000
_cell.angle_alpha   90.00
_cell.angle_beta   90.00
_cell.angle_gamma   90.00
#
_symmetry.space_group_name_H-M   'P 1'
#
loop_
_entity.id
_entity.type
_entity.pdbx_description
1 polymer ?
#
loop_
_entity_poly.entity_id
_entity_poly.type
_entity_poly.pdbx_seq_one_letter_code
_entity_poly.pdbx_strand_id
1 'polypeptide(L)'
;MMSKLFKKFSMRDSGFKDSQETLNQQKRKSSFKKIFLKPFNEIGGGIVESMLVLIVMSILVVVVVDRYETIVEEAKKVALKSELNNIRQAILIFKIKNNRYPESLKELATSKFIATHRKDTIFEAKYLEHYAIDKDKNILDPFDMPYAYDHITGRVWSVKKGFESW
;
A
#
# COMPACT_ATOMS: atom_id res chain seq x y z
N MET A 1 7.35 71.42 19.62
CA MET A 1 8.39 71.04 18.64
C MET A 1 9.29 69.89 19.13
N MET A 2 8.79 68.95 19.95
CA MET A 2 9.60 67.82 20.48
C MET A 2 9.14 66.42 20.02
N SER A 3 7.96 66.27 19.41
CA SER A 3 7.44 64.95 19.00
C SER A 3 8.00 64.42 17.67
N LYS A 4 8.52 65.29 16.79
CA LYS A 4 9.13 64.87 15.51
C LYS A 4 10.56 64.35 15.65
N LEU A 5 11.29 64.79 16.67
CA LEU A 5 12.66 64.34 16.96
C LEU A 5 12.69 62.93 17.59
N PHE A 6 11.73 62.63 18.48
CA PHE A 6 11.64 61.31 19.10
C PHE A 6 11.19 60.22 18.10
N LYS A 7 10.28 60.55 17.17
CA LYS A 7 9.84 59.63 16.11
C LYS A 7 10.94 59.31 15.08
N LYS A 8 11.83 60.27 14.78
CA LYS A 8 12.97 60.07 13.87
C LYS A 8 14.09 59.22 14.49
N PHE A 9 14.23 59.24 15.81
CA PHE A 9 15.16 58.36 16.54
C PHE A 9 14.63 56.92 16.61
N SER A 10 13.33 56.75 16.91
CA SER A 10 12.69 55.43 16.97
C SER A 10 12.63 54.69 15.62
N MET A 11 12.55 55.39 14.49
CA MET A 11 12.61 54.80 13.14
C MET A 11 14.02 54.39 12.68
N ARG A 12 15.08 54.89 13.32
CA ARG A 12 16.46 54.58 12.92
C ARG A 12 16.94 53.24 13.50
N ASP A 13 16.41 52.85 14.67
CA ASP A 13 16.81 51.62 15.36
C ASP A 13 15.99 50.39 14.92
N SER A 14 14.79 50.58 14.36
CA SER A 14 13.96 49.47 13.87
C SER A 14 14.54 48.82 12.60
N GLY A 15 15.06 49.62 11.66
CA GLY A 15 15.66 49.10 10.42
C GLY A 15 16.96 48.31 10.63
N PHE A 16 17.70 48.58 11.71
CA PHE A 16 18.91 47.84 12.07
C PHE A 16 18.57 46.47 12.68
N LYS A 17 17.47 46.38 13.44
CA LYS A 17 17.02 45.13 14.07
C LYS A 17 16.46 44.14 13.04
N ASP A 18 15.68 44.63 12.08
CA ASP A 18 15.14 43.81 10.97
C ASP A 18 16.25 43.31 10.02
N SER A 19 17.29 44.12 9.83
CA SER A 19 18.49 43.72 9.05
C SER A 19 19.30 42.63 9.77
N GLN A 20 19.40 42.67 11.10
CA GLN A 20 20.08 41.64 11.88
C GLN A 20 19.29 40.33 11.93
N GLU A 21 17.95 40.39 12.03
CA GLU A 21 17.10 39.20 12.01
C GLU A 21 17.09 38.50 10.64
N THR A 22 17.05 39.27 9.55
CA THR A 22 17.12 38.72 8.18
C THR A 22 18.49 38.08 7.88
N LEU A 23 19.60 38.69 8.33
CA LEU A 23 20.94 38.08 8.24
C LEU A 23 21.06 36.79 9.06
N ASN A 24 20.43 36.72 10.24
CA ASN A 24 20.48 35.54 11.10
C ASN A 24 19.59 34.40 10.57
N GLN A 25 18.43 34.72 9.98
CA GLN A 25 17.59 33.75 9.27
C GLN A 25 18.28 33.21 8.00
N GLN A 26 19.00 34.07 7.27
CA GLN A 26 19.78 33.67 6.09
C GLN A 26 20.98 32.80 6.46
N LYS A 27 21.69 33.10 7.56
CA LYS A 27 22.73 32.23 8.13
C LYS A 27 22.20 30.87 8.56
N ARG A 28 21.02 30.81 9.19
CA ARG A 28 20.39 29.53 9.60
C ARG A 28 19.99 28.68 8.39
N LYS A 29 19.33 29.24 7.37
CA LYS A 29 18.99 28.49 6.14
C LYS A 29 20.24 28.04 5.36
N SER A 30 21.28 28.87 5.31
CA SER A 30 22.58 28.54 4.69
C SER A 30 23.32 27.42 5.45
N SER A 31 23.27 27.46 6.79
CA SER A 31 23.93 26.46 7.63
C SER A 31 23.27 25.09 7.56
N PHE A 32 21.94 25.03 7.44
CA PHE A 32 21.23 23.76 7.22
C PHE A 32 21.54 23.15 5.84
N LYS A 33 21.65 23.99 4.80
CA LYS A 33 22.01 23.52 3.45
C LYS A 33 23.41 22.91 3.40
N LYS A 34 24.36 23.42 4.21
CA LYS A 34 25.74 22.89 4.31
C LYS A 34 25.86 21.54 4.99
N ILE A 35 24.94 21.21 5.91
CA ILE A 35 24.95 19.91 6.60
C ILE A 35 24.35 18.81 5.71
N PHE A 36 23.38 19.15 4.86
CA PHE A 36 22.64 18.15 4.08
C PHE A 36 23.07 18.02 2.62
N LEU A 37 23.76 19.01 2.03
CA LEU A 37 24.09 19.02 0.60
C LEU A 37 25.55 19.44 0.37
N LYS A 38 26.50 18.71 0.96
CA LYS A 38 27.86 18.73 0.40
C LYS A 38 27.79 17.94 -0.91
N PRO A 39 28.03 18.57 -2.09
CA PRO A 39 28.06 17.83 -3.34
C PRO A 39 29.13 16.74 -3.21
N PHE A 40 28.73 15.50 -3.49
CA PHE A 40 29.66 14.39 -3.67
C PHE A 40 30.66 14.83 -4.73
N ASN A 41 31.94 14.85 -4.37
CA ASN A 41 33.03 15.29 -5.23
C ASN A 41 32.98 14.48 -6.54
N GLU A 42 33.12 15.11 -7.71
CA GLU A 42 33.00 14.46 -9.04
C GLU A 42 34.19 13.54 -9.39
N ILE A 43 34.89 13.02 -8.38
CA ILE A 43 35.98 12.06 -8.49
C ILE A 43 35.57 10.91 -7.58
N GLY A 44 35.21 9.77 -8.19
CA GLY A 44 34.59 8.62 -7.54
C GLY A 44 35.21 8.27 -6.19
N GLY A 45 34.35 8.18 -5.19
CA GLY A 45 34.70 7.79 -3.83
C GLY A 45 35.52 6.52 -3.79
N GLY A 46 36.68 6.55 -3.11
CA GLY A 46 37.58 5.40 -3.03
C GLY A 46 36.90 4.16 -2.42
N ILE A 47 37.59 3.02 -2.47
CA ILE A 47 37.08 1.70 -2.03
C ILE A 47 36.43 1.76 -0.63
N VAL A 48 37.04 2.52 0.29
CA VAL A 48 36.56 2.69 1.66
C VAL A 48 35.16 3.32 1.72
N GLU A 49 34.86 4.28 0.84
CA GLU A 49 33.55 4.93 0.81
C GLU A 49 32.47 3.98 0.29
N SER A 50 32.77 3.21 -0.76
CA SER A 50 31.86 2.15 -1.21
C SER A 50 31.65 1.08 -0.15
N MET A 51 32.69 0.69 0.60
CA MET A 51 32.53 -0.25 1.72
C MET A 51 31.62 0.32 2.82
N LEU A 52 31.80 1.59 3.19
CA LEU A 52 30.96 2.25 4.17
C LEU A 52 29.49 2.31 3.70
N VAL A 53 29.25 2.66 2.44
CA VAL A 53 27.91 2.68 1.84
C VAL A 53 27.28 1.29 1.90
N LEU A 54 28.01 0.23 1.51
CA LEU A 54 27.50 -1.13 1.57
C LEU A 54 27.19 -1.58 3.00
N ILE A 55 27.99 -1.17 4.00
CA ILE A 55 27.72 -1.46 5.41
C ILE A 55 26.40 -0.81 5.85
N VAL A 56 26.22 0.50 5.59
CA VAL A 56 24.99 1.20 5.96
C VAL A 56 23.78 0.66 5.19
N MET A 57 23.94 0.37 3.90
CA MET A 57 22.90 -0.25 3.07
C MET A 57 22.48 -1.62 3.61
N SER A 58 23.42 -2.45 4.05
CA SER A 58 23.13 -3.77 4.60
C SER A 58 22.29 -3.67 5.88
N ILE A 59 22.63 -2.73 6.77
CA ILE A 59 21.86 -2.47 8.00
C ILE A 59 20.44 -2.02 7.64
N LEU A 60 20.29 -1.12 6.66
CA LEU A 60 18.99 -0.65 6.21
C LEU A 60 18.12 -1.79 5.64
N VAL A 61 18.70 -2.67 4.82
CA VAL A 61 17.96 -3.81 4.25
C VAL A 61 17.40 -4.70 5.36
N VAL A 62 18.20 -5.02 6.38
CA VAL A 62 17.76 -5.86 7.51
C VAL A 62 16.55 -5.24 8.23
N VAL A 63 16.58 -3.93 8.49
CA VAL A 63 15.46 -3.23 9.16
C VAL A 63 14.20 -3.21 8.29
N VAL A 64 14.35 -3.06 6.98
CA VAL A 64 13.21 -3.01 6.05
C VAL A 64 12.51 -4.38 5.93
N VAL A 65 13.28 -5.47 5.90
CA VAL A 65 12.73 -6.84 5.75
C VAL A 65 11.76 -7.19 6.87
N ASP A 66 12.14 -6.95 8.13
CA ASP A 66 11.29 -7.26 9.29
C ASP A 66 9.95 -6.51 9.24
N ARG A 67 9.99 -5.24 8.81
CA ARG A 67 8.77 -4.43 8.69
C ARG A 67 7.87 -4.88 7.54
N TYR A 68 8.45 -5.33 6.44
CA TYR A 68 7.72 -5.71 5.23
C TYR A 68 6.79 -6.90 5.47
N GLU A 69 7.28 -7.95 6.14
CA GLU A 69 6.51 -9.18 6.40
C GLU A 69 5.21 -8.91 7.15
N THR A 70 5.25 -8.06 8.19
CA THR A 70 4.06 -7.73 8.99
C THR A 70 2.97 -7.04 8.16
N ILE A 71 3.37 -6.09 7.32
CA ILE A 71 2.42 -5.32 6.47
C ILE A 71 1.79 -6.25 5.44
N VAL A 72 2.59 -7.11 4.81
CA VAL A 72 2.11 -8.08 3.83
C VAL A 72 1.15 -9.07 4.48
N GLU A 73 1.45 -9.56 5.68
CA GLU A 73 0.58 -10.50 6.39
C GLU A 73 -0.78 -9.88 6.71
N GLU A 74 -0.82 -8.64 7.21
CA GLU A 74 -2.07 -7.92 7.46
C GLU A 74 -2.88 -7.68 6.18
N ALA A 75 -2.21 -7.28 5.10
CA ALA A 75 -2.84 -7.09 3.80
C ALA A 75 -3.45 -8.41 3.28
N LYS A 76 -2.73 -9.54 3.41
CA LYS A 76 -3.21 -10.87 3.04
C LYS A 76 -4.45 -11.28 3.86
N LYS A 77 -4.51 -10.97 5.16
CA LYS A 77 -5.69 -11.23 6.00
C LYS A 77 -6.93 -10.46 5.52
N VAL A 78 -6.77 -9.17 5.21
CA VAL A 78 -7.87 -8.34 4.73
C VAL A 78 -8.33 -8.80 3.35
N ALA A 79 -7.39 -9.10 2.45
CA ALA A 79 -7.68 -9.67 1.14
C ALA A 79 -8.46 -10.99 1.27
N LEU A 80 -8.01 -11.91 2.14
CA LEU A 80 -8.66 -13.20 2.33
C LEU A 80 -10.12 -13.05 2.77
N LYS A 81 -10.37 -12.15 3.74
CA LYS A 81 -11.74 -11.89 4.21
C LYS A 81 -12.63 -11.34 3.08
N SER A 82 -12.10 -10.45 2.26
CA SER A 82 -12.80 -9.88 1.11
C SER A 82 -13.10 -10.96 0.06
N GLU A 83 -12.10 -11.78 -0.26
CA GLU A 83 -12.21 -12.85 -1.24
C GLU A 83 -13.22 -13.93 -0.82
N LEU A 84 -13.18 -14.40 0.43
CA LEU A 84 -14.15 -15.35 0.96
C LEU A 84 -15.58 -14.81 0.89
N ASN A 85 -15.76 -13.52 1.22
CA ASN A 85 -17.07 -12.87 1.12
C ASN A 85 -17.55 -12.79 -0.34
N ASN A 86 -16.66 -12.48 -1.28
CA ASN A 86 -16.97 -12.44 -2.70
C ASN A 86 -17.36 -13.84 -3.22
N ILE A 87 -16.60 -14.88 -2.87
CA ILE A 87 -16.91 -16.27 -3.27
C ILE A 87 -18.25 -16.71 -2.70
N ARG A 88 -18.57 -16.38 -1.44
CA ARG A 88 -19.88 -16.70 -0.84
C ARG A 88 -21.04 -16.02 -1.56
N GLN A 89 -20.87 -14.76 -1.94
CA GLN A 89 -21.87 -14.03 -2.72
C GLN A 89 -22.05 -14.67 -4.10
N ALA A 90 -20.95 -15.02 -4.77
CA ALA A 90 -20.99 -15.70 -6.05
C ALA A 90 -21.73 -17.05 -5.97
N ILE A 91 -21.43 -17.87 -4.95
CA ILE A 91 -22.14 -19.14 -4.66
C ILE A 91 -23.64 -18.88 -4.45
N LEU A 92 -23.99 -17.85 -3.67
CA LEU A 92 -25.38 -17.51 -3.40
C LEU A 92 -26.13 -17.12 -4.69
N ILE A 93 -25.53 -16.26 -5.53
CA ILE A 93 -26.13 -15.85 -6.80
C ILE A 93 -26.27 -17.07 -7.74
N PHE A 94 -25.26 -17.94 -7.79
CA PHE A 94 -25.33 -19.19 -8.55
C PHE A 94 -26.48 -20.08 -8.06
N LYS A 95 -26.64 -20.23 -6.74
CA LYS A 95 -27.74 -20.99 -6.14
C LYS A 95 -29.09 -20.39 -6.49
N ILE A 96 -29.25 -19.08 -6.41
CA ILE A 96 -30.51 -18.40 -6.75
C ILE A 96 -30.86 -18.64 -8.23
N LYS A 97 -29.87 -18.64 -9.13
CA LYS A 97 -30.09 -18.83 -10.57
C LYS A 97 -30.34 -20.29 -10.97
N ASN A 98 -29.58 -21.23 -10.42
CA ASN A 98 -29.58 -22.63 -10.84
C ASN A 98 -30.31 -23.57 -9.87
N ASN A 99 -30.84 -23.03 -8.77
CA ASN A 99 -31.49 -23.74 -7.67
C ASN A 99 -30.63 -24.86 -7.02
N ARG A 100 -29.31 -24.83 -7.23
CA ARG A 100 -28.34 -25.79 -6.69
C ARG A 100 -27.04 -25.09 -6.31
N TYR A 101 -26.29 -25.67 -5.39
CA TYR A 101 -24.89 -25.28 -5.17
C TYR A 101 -24.02 -25.76 -6.34
N PRO A 102 -22.95 -25.02 -6.69
CA PRO A 102 -22.00 -25.47 -7.70
C PRO A 102 -21.28 -26.74 -7.23
N GLU A 103 -20.94 -27.64 -8.14
CA GLU A 103 -20.22 -28.89 -7.80
C GLU A 103 -18.77 -28.61 -7.40
N SER A 104 -18.20 -27.53 -7.93
CA SER A 104 -16.84 -27.08 -7.61
C SER A 104 -16.68 -25.58 -7.78
N LEU A 105 -15.69 -24.99 -7.12
CA LEU A 105 -15.31 -23.60 -7.35
C LEU A 105 -14.85 -23.34 -8.80
N LYS A 106 -14.36 -24.37 -9.50
CA LYS A 106 -13.98 -24.28 -10.92
C LYS A 106 -15.19 -24.02 -11.82
N GLU A 107 -16.36 -24.56 -11.45
CA GLU A 107 -17.62 -24.28 -12.14
C GLU A 107 -17.97 -22.79 -12.02
N LEU A 108 -17.76 -22.17 -10.86
CA LEU A 108 -17.97 -20.72 -10.68
C LEU A 108 -16.99 -19.86 -11.50
N ALA A 109 -15.73 -20.27 -11.60
CA ALA A 109 -14.73 -19.56 -12.41
C ALA A 109 -14.98 -19.65 -13.92
N THR A 110 -15.65 -20.72 -14.38
CA THR A 110 -15.92 -20.96 -15.79
C THR A 110 -17.31 -20.47 -16.21
N SER A 111 -18.29 -20.58 -15.31
CA SER A 111 -19.66 -20.17 -15.57
C SER A 111 -19.76 -18.65 -15.66
N LYS A 112 -20.56 -18.22 -16.62
CA LYS A 112 -20.81 -16.82 -16.90
C LYS A 112 -22.25 -16.49 -16.55
N PHE A 113 -22.47 -15.28 -16.06
CA PHE A 113 -23.79 -14.73 -15.86
C PHE A 113 -23.96 -13.45 -16.64
N ILE A 114 -25.20 -13.25 -17.08
CA ILE A 114 -25.62 -12.04 -17.75
C ILE A 114 -26.07 -11.10 -16.64
N ALA A 115 -25.34 -10.01 -16.46
CA ALA A 115 -25.73 -8.94 -15.57
C ALA A 115 -26.36 -7.81 -16.41
N THR A 116 -27.64 -7.52 -16.16
CA THR A 116 -28.29 -6.34 -16.76
C THR A 116 -27.95 -5.13 -15.91
N HIS A 117 -27.12 -4.23 -16.44
CA HIS A 117 -26.91 -2.93 -15.80
C HIS A 117 -28.04 -1.97 -16.19
N ARG A 118 -28.34 -1.00 -15.31
CA ARG A 118 -29.34 0.05 -15.54
C ARG A 118 -28.83 0.98 -16.65
N LYS A 119 -29.00 0.59 -17.92
CA LYS A 119 -28.87 1.35 -19.20
C LYS A 119 -28.61 0.38 -20.38
N ASP A 120 -29.49 -0.60 -20.59
CA ASP A 120 -29.56 -1.47 -21.77
C ASP A 120 -28.26 -2.16 -22.21
N THR A 121 -27.27 -2.25 -21.32
CA THR A 121 -25.97 -2.85 -21.58
C THR A 121 -25.93 -4.23 -20.93
N ILE A 122 -25.83 -5.25 -21.76
CA ILE A 122 -25.70 -6.65 -21.38
C ILE A 122 -24.21 -6.96 -21.29
N PHE A 123 -23.69 -7.19 -20.09
CA PHE A 123 -22.32 -7.67 -19.92
C PHE A 123 -22.32 -9.14 -19.51
N GLU A 124 -21.46 -9.92 -20.17
CA GLU A 124 -21.20 -11.32 -19.85
C GLU A 124 -20.06 -11.36 -18.81
N ALA A 125 -20.39 -11.52 -17.53
CA ALA A 125 -19.42 -11.52 -16.43
C ALA A 125 -19.23 -12.95 -15.88
N LYS A 126 -18.03 -13.27 -15.39
CA LYS A 126 -17.78 -14.52 -14.66
C LYS A 126 -18.17 -14.37 -13.19
N TYR A 127 -18.66 -15.43 -12.56
CA TYR A 127 -18.98 -15.40 -11.12
C TYR A 127 -17.75 -15.19 -10.24
N LEU A 128 -16.58 -15.67 -10.70
CA LEU A 128 -15.28 -15.42 -10.09
C LEU A 128 -14.33 -14.90 -11.16
N GLU A 129 -13.81 -13.70 -10.95
CA GLU A 129 -12.87 -13.02 -11.86
C GLU A 129 -11.65 -12.57 -11.06
N HIS A 130 -10.46 -12.58 -11.67
CA HIS A 130 -9.21 -12.08 -11.08
C HIS A 130 -8.57 -12.87 -9.92
N TYR A 131 -8.86 -14.17 -9.78
CA TYR A 131 -8.18 -15.00 -8.77
C TYR A 131 -6.89 -15.63 -9.30
N ALA A 132 -5.91 -15.83 -8.41
CA ALA A 132 -4.72 -16.61 -8.71
C ALA A 132 -5.10 -18.09 -8.92
N ILE A 133 -4.53 -18.70 -9.97
CA ILE A 133 -4.84 -20.07 -10.36
C ILE A 133 -3.54 -20.87 -10.40
N ASP A 134 -3.53 -22.02 -9.71
CA ASP A 134 -2.42 -22.97 -9.78
C ASP A 134 -2.44 -23.79 -11.08
N LYS A 135 -1.36 -24.52 -11.37
CA LYS A 135 -1.25 -25.48 -12.48
C LYS A 135 -2.42 -26.46 -12.56
N ASP A 136 -2.95 -26.85 -11.40
CA ASP A 136 -4.10 -27.76 -11.28
C ASP A 136 -5.46 -27.08 -11.47
N LYS A 137 -5.47 -25.82 -11.91
CA LYS A 137 -6.65 -24.96 -12.09
C LYS A 137 -7.44 -24.75 -10.80
N ASN A 138 -6.78 -24.81 -9.65
CA ASN A 138 -7.39 -24.51 -8.36
C ASN A 138 -7.27 -23.02 -8.08
N ILE A 139 -8.32 -22.45 -7.49
CA ILE A 139 -8.35 -21.05 -7.06
C ILE A 139 -7.53 -20.96 -5.78
N LEU A 140 -6.52 -20.09 -5.80
CA LEU A 140 -5.63 -19.83 -4.68
C LEU A 140 -6.11 -18.62 -3.88
N ASP A 141 -5.85 -18.67 -2.58
CA ASP A 141 -6.04 -17.59 -1.64
C ASP A 141 -4.81 -16.66 -1.59
N PRO A 142 -4.84 -15.54 -0.84
CA PRO A 142 -3.70 -14.62 -0.72
C PRO A 142 -2.46 -15.22 -0.03
N PHE A 143 -2.59 -16.42 0.53
CA PHE A 143 -1.51 -17.21 1.14
C PHE A 143 -1.00 -18.31 0.21
N ASP A 144 -1.39 -18.28 -1.07
CA ASP A 144 -1.03 -19.25 -2.10
C ASP A 144 -1.52 -20.68 -1.78
N MET A 145 -2.57 -20.80 -0.96
CA MET A 145 -3.21 -22.06 -0.63
C MET A 145 -4.53 -22.20 -1.38
N PRO A 146 -4.91 -23.41 -1.83
CA PRO A 146 -6.18 -23.61 -2.49
C PRO A 146 -7.34 -23.41 -1.50
N TYR A 147 -8.43 -22.81 -1.97
CA TYR A 147 -9.67 -22.75 -1.19
C TYR A 147 -10.29 -24.14 -1.02
N ALA A 148 -10.74 -24.43 0.20
CA ALA A 148 -11.56 -25.60 0.48
C ALA A 148 -13.04 -25.26 0.27
N TYR A 149 -13.77 -26.17 -0.37
CA TYR A 149 -15.17 -25.99 -0.70
C TYR A 149 -15.96 -27.27 -0.49
N ASP A 150 -17.14 -27.12 0.10
CA ASP A 150 -18.13 -28.19 0.26
C ASP A 150 -19.37 -27.87 -0.59
N HIS A 151 -19.67 -28.74 -1.57
CA HIS A 151 -20.81 -28.56 -2.47
C HIS A 151 -22.17 -28.82 -1.81
N ILE A 152 -22.23 -29.57 -0.70
CA ILE A 152 -23.50 -29.91 -0.04
C ILE A 152 -24.00 -28.70 0.75
N THR A 153 -23.09 -28.10 1.52
CA THR A 153 -23.39 -26.96 2.37
C THR A 153 -23.18 -25.62 1.67
N GLY A 154 -22.39 -25.59 0.59
CA GLY A 154 -21.94 -24.38 -0.08
C GLY A 154 -20.90 -23.60 0.72
N ARG A 155 -20.27 -24.21 1.73
CA ARG A 155 -19.29 -23.57 2.59
C ARG A 155 -17.93 -23.45 1.87
N VAL A 156 -17.30 -22.29 2.01
CA VAL A 156 -15.94 -22.02 1.52
C VAL A 156 -15.07 -21.45 2.64
N TRP A 157 -13.84 -21.95 2.75
CA TRP A 157 -12.85 -21.52 3.74
C TRP A 157 -11.43 -21.65 3.19
N SER A 158 -10.47 -20.97 3.83
CA SER A 158 -9.04 -21.15 3.55
C SER A 158 -8.48 -22.33 4.33
N VAL A 159 -7.57 -23.07 3.70
CA VAL A 159 -6.83 -24.18 4.34
C VAL A 159 -5.73 -23.67 5.28
N LYS A 160 -5.43 -22.36 5.26
CA LYS A 160 -4.43 -21.75 6.12
C LYS A 160 -4.82 -21.91 7.60
N LYS A 161 -3.94 -22.56 8.37
CA LYS A 161 -4.09 -22.71 9.82
C LYS A 161 -4.43 -21.38 10.49
N GLY A 162 -5.51 -21.36 11.27
CA GLY A 162 -6.02 -20.17 11.97
C GLY A 162 -7.06 -19.35 11.19
N PHE A 163 -7.31 -19.67 9.92
CA PHE A 163 -8.29 -18.99 9.06
C PHE A 163 -9.40 -19.93 8.55
N GLU A 164 -9.41 -21.18 9.01
CA GLU A 164 -10.36 -22.22 8.61
C GLU A 164 -11.81 -21.88 8.97
N SER A 165 -12.02 -21.04 9.98
CA SER A 165 -13.36 -20.68 10.49
C SER A 165 -13.91 -19.37 9.94
N TRP A 166 -13.14 -18.67 9.10
CA TRP A 166 -13.51 -17.36 8.56
C TRP A 166 -14.56 -17.49 7.46
#